data_AF-A0A0D8HJP5-F1
#
_entry.id   AF-A0A0D8HJP5-F1
#
_cell.length_a   1.000
_cell.length_b   1.000
_cell.length_c   1.000
_cell.angle_alpha   90.00
_cell.angle_beta   90.00
_cell.angle_gamma   90.00
#
_symmetry.space_group_name_H-M   'P 1'
#
loop_
_entity.id
_entity.type
_entity.pdbx_description
1 polymer ?
#
loop_
_entity_poly.entity_id
_entity_poly.type
_entity_poly.pdbx_seq_one_letter_code
_entity_poly.pdbx_strand_id
1 'polypeptide(L)'
;MECPNCGSSKNLSVKETRRSADGGIRRRRRCGGCYYDFTTVEHVSEITLKVRKRNGKEEPFDRVKLRNGIVKAAVEVANNGRLTELIESIYLEARRVSHESVIGSQELGHIVLIHLRAFNDVWHIRYALTQIGRLDRSEPTRGWRTVDDFRRWLHDTYPELKHFPAYTTLHYVVKRNGDRRSYDRKKLERSIGVASKGRGESDNTVFTFATKIADEVERELRGQAIVTSSQIAAEVIRCLRRVDHIAALRFSSTAKLFRSSEDYETEAIGLR
;
A
#
# COMPACT_ATOMS: atom_id res chain seq x y z
N MET A 1 2.95 -7.45 -47.38
CA MET A 1 3.66 -6.44 -48.21
C MET A 1 3.24 -6.65 -49.65
N GLU A 2 2.86 -5.58 -50.34
CA GLU A 2 2.37 -5.62 -51.71
C GLU A 2 3.22 -4.68 -52.59
N CYS A 3 3.32 -5.00 -53.89
CA CYS A 3 3.96 -4.11 -54.84
C CYS A 3 3.10 -2.85 -55.01
N PRO A 4 3.65 -1.64 -54.82
CA PRO A 4 2.88 -0.40 -54.95
C PRO A 4 2.43 -0.12 -56.40
N ASN A 5 3.06 -0.77 -57.39
CA ASN A 5 2.72 -0.58 -58.80
C ASN A 5 1.60 -1.51 -59.30
N CYS A 6 1.59 -2.78 -58.87
CA CYS A 6 0.62 -3.77 -59.38
C CYS A 6 -0.19 -4.51 -58.29
N GLY A 7 -0.01 -4.16 -57.02
CA GLY A 7 -0.70 -4.79 -55.88
C GLY A 7 -0.28 -6.23 -55.57
N SER A 8 0.55 -6.87 -56.40
CA SER A 8 0.95 -8.26 -56.18
C SER A 8 1.82 -8.42 -54.93
N SER A 9 1.45 -9.37 -54.07
CA SER A 9 2.22 -9.81 -52.90
C SER A 9 3.17 -10.98 -53.19
N LYS A 10 3.08 -11.58 -54.39
CA LYS A 10 3.87 -12.75 -54.79
C LYS A 10 5.18 -12.34 -55.47
N ASN A 11 6.23 -13.13 -55.26
CA ASN A 11 7.53 -13.02 -55.94
C ASN A 11 8.26 -11.68 -55.72
N LEU A 12 8.21 -11.10 -54.52
CA LEU A 12 9.00 -9.91 -54.17
C LEU A 12 10.44 -10.30 -53.81
N SER A 13 11.39 -10.04 -54.70
CA SER A 13 12.82 -10.35 -54.48
C SER A 13 13.53 -9.19 -53.79
N VAL A 14 14.39 -9.48 -52.80
CA VAL A 14 15.23 -8.47 -52.14
C VAL A 14 16.49 -8.27 -52.98
N LYS A 15 16.74 -7.03 -53.41
CA LYS A 15 17.93 -6.64 -54.17
C LYS A 15 19.04 -6.10 -53.30
N GLU A 16 18.67 -5.35 -52.26
CA GLU A 16 19.65 -4.70 -51.40
C GLU A 16 19.08 -4.50 -50.00
N THR A 17 19.91 -4.69 -48.96
CA THR A 17 19.55 -4.46 -47.56
C THR A 17 20.53 -3.46 -46.95
N ARG A 18 20.01 -2.38 -46.35
CA ARG A 18 20.79 -1.36 -45.64
C ARG A 18 20.16 -1.06 -44.27
N ARG A 19 20.98 -0.70 -43.29
CA ARG A 19 20.48 -0.11 -42.03
C ARG A 19 20.07 1.33 -42.29
N SER A 20 18.93 1.73 -41.74
CA SER A 20 18.42 3.09 -41.80
C SER A 20 18.85 3.87 -40.56
N ALA A 21 18.97 5.20 -40.67
CA ALA A 21 19.43 6.06 -39.59
C ALA A 21 18.47 6.09 -38.38
N ASP A 22 17.21 5.71 -38.60
CA ASP A 22 16.13 5.61 -37.62
C ASP A 22 16.03 4.22 -36.95
N GLY A 23 17.05 3.36 -37.10
CA GLY A 23 17.10 2.03 -36.48
C GLY A 23 16.29 0.94 -37.21
N GLY A 24 15.63 1.27 -38.34
CA GLY A 24 14.96 0.31 -39.20
C GLY A 24 15.88 -0.37 -40.22
N ILE A 25 15.37 -1.42 -40.88
CA ILE A 25 16.01 -2.07 -42.03
C ILE A 25 15.34 -1.58 -43.31
N ARG A 26 16.10 -0.89 -44.16
CA ARG A 26 15.67 -0.53 -45.51
C ARG A 26 16.02 -1.65 -46.48
N ARG A 27 15.02 -2.16 -47.20
CA ARG A 27 15.22 -3.16 -48.26
C ARG A 27 14.74 -2.61 -49.60
N ARG A 28 15.62 -2.60 -50.60
CA ARG A 28 15.23 -2.39 -51.99
C ARG A 28 14.75 -3.72 -52.54
N ARG A 29 13.54 -3.75 -53.08
CA ARG A 29 12.87 -4.96 -53.57
C ARG A 29 12.46 -4.78 -55.03
N ARG A 30 12.41 -5.89 -55.77
CA ARG A 30 11.87 -5.96 -57.12
C ARG A 30 10.66 -6.88 -57.17
N CYS A 31 9.55 -6.41 -57.73
CA CYS A 31 8.39 -7.25 -57.98
C CYS A 31 8.68 -8.26 -59.09
N GLY A 32 8.43 -9.55 -58.86
CA GLY A 32 8.57 -10.57 -59.90
C GLY A 32 7.44 -10.58 -60.93
N GLY A 33 6.33 -9.88 -60.68
CA GLY A 33 5.18 -9.78 -61.60
C GLY A 33 5.26 -8.61 -62.58
N CYS A 34 5.65 -7.41 -62.10
CA CYS A 34 5.74 -6.21 -62.94
C CYS A 34 7.15 -5.60 -62.99
N TYR A 35 8.16 -6.25 -62.38
CA TYR A 35 9.55 -5.83 -62.35
C TYR A 35 9.83 -4.44 -61.72
N TYR A 36 8.83 -3.83 -61.10
CA TYR A 36 8.96 -2.54 -60.42
C TYR A 36 9.89 -2.64 -59.20
N ASP A 37 10.85 -1.72 -59.12
CA ASP A 37 11.76 -1.57 -57.99
C ASP A 37 11.18 -0.59 -56.96
N PHE A 38 11.12 -0.99 -55.70
CA PHE A 38 10.64 -0.14 -54.61
C PHE A 38 11.41 -0.39 -53.32
N THR A 39 11.38 0.59 -52.41
CA THR A 39 12.06 0.48 -51.12
C THR A 39 11.04 0.32 -50.01
N THR A 40 11.26 -0.64 -49.14
CA THR A 40 10.47 -0.83 -47.92
C THR A 40 11.33 -0.51 -46.71
N VAL A 41 10.78 0.25 -45.77
CA VAL A 41 11.40 0.46 -44.45
C VAL A 41 10.68 -0.45 -43.47
N GLU A 42 11.42 -1.39 -42.90
CA GLU A 42 10.92 -2.30 -41.87
C GLU A 42 11.44 -1.83 -40.52
N HIS A 43 10.56 -1.63 -39.55
CA HIS A 43 10.94 -1.34 -38.17
C HIS A 43 10.70 -2.59 -37.33
N VAL A 44 11.56 -2.84 -36.35
CA VAL A 44 11.25 -3.82 -35.29
C VAL A 44 10.15 -3.20 -34.45
N SER A 45 8.90 -3.61 -34.70
CA SER A 45 7.81 -3.26 -33.81
C SER A 45 8.01 -4.03 -32.51
N GLU A 46 8.45 -3.36 -31.44
CA GLU A 46 8.35 -3.94 -30.10
C GLU A 46 6.88 -4.20 -29.83
N ILE A 47 6.51 -5.48 -29.79
CA ILE A 47 5.16 -5.86 -29.38
C ILE A 47 5.03 -5.43 -27.91
N THR A 48 4.38 -4.28 -27.72
CA THR A 48 4.24 -3.65 -26.42
C THR A 48 3.12 -4.36 -25.70
N LEU A 49 3.41 -4.88 -24.51
CA LEU A 49 2.41 -5.49 -23.64
C LEU A 49 1.29 -4.47 -23.37
N LYS A 50 0.04 -4.89 -23.51
CA LYS A 50 -1.15 -4.12 -23.14
C LYS A 50 -1.82 -4.75 -21.94
N VAL A 51 -2.49 -3.91 -21.15
CA VAL A 51 -3.31 -4.33 -20.01
C VAL A 51 -4.77 -4.09 -20.33
N ARG A 52 -5.55 -5.15 -20.35
CA ARG A 52 -7.02 -5.08 -20.47
C ARG A 52 -7.61 -4.77 -19.11
N LYS A 53 -8.30 -3.63 -19.01
CA LYS A 53 -8.96 -3.17 -17.79
C LYS A 53 -10.30 -3.86 -17.61
N ARG A 54 -10.86 -3.72 -16.41
CA ARG A 54 -12.17 -4.28 -16.04
C ARG A 54 -13.31 -3.85 -16.99
N ASN A 55 -13.26 -2.61 -17.48
CA ASN A 55 -14.23 -2.08 -18.45
C ASN A 55 -13.96 -2.54 -19.89
N GLY A 56 -13.10 -3.53 -20.11
CA GLY A 56 -12.72 -4.04 -21.43
C GLY A 56 -11.70 -3.19 -22.19
N LYS A 57 -11.45 -1.94 -21.76
CA LYS A 57 -10.48 -1.06 -22.42
C LYS A 57 -9.07 -1.62 -22.30
N GLU A 58 -8.32 -1.62 -23.40
CA GLU A 58 -6.89 -1.95 -23.40
C GLU A 58 -6.06 -0.67 -23.36
N GLU A 59 -5.06 -0.64 -22.49
CA GLU A 59 -4.06 0.41 -22.39
C GLU A 59 -2.65 -0.20 -22.49
N PRO A 60 -1.66 0.50 -23.06
CA PRO A 60 -0.26 0.05 -22.98
C PRO A 60 0.15 -0.18 -21.52
N PHE A 61 0.99 -1.20 -21.29
CA PHE A 61 1.56 -1.44 -19.97
C PHE A 61 2.41 -0.24 -19.55
N ASP A 62 2.10 0.31 -18.38
CA ASP A 62 2.77 1.47 -17.82
C ASP A 62 3.51 1.07 -16.53
N ARG A 63 4.86 1.06 -16.62
CA ARG A 63 5.76 0.77 -15.52
C ARG A 63 5.62 1.77 -14.36
N VAL A 64 5.40 3.05 -14.67
CA VAL A 64 5.23 4.10 -13.66
C VAL A 64 3.92 3.87 -12.92
N LYS A 65 2.85 3.49 -13.63
CA LYS A 65 1.56 3.13 -13.02
C LYS A 65 1.67 1.92 -12.11
N LEU A 66 2.38 0.87 -12.54
CA LEU A 66 2.64 -0.30 -11.70
C LEU A 66 3.46 0.07 -10.46
N ARG A 67 4.57 0.81 -10.64
CA ARG A 67 5.39 1.32 -9.54
C ARG A 67 4.54 2.07 -8.53
N ASN A 68 3.72 3.02 -8.97
CA ASN A 68 2.88 3.81 -8.10
C ASN A 68 1.84 2.96 -7.37
N GLY A 69 1.32 1.90 -8.01
CA GLY A 69 0.45 0.92 -7.36
C GLY A 69 1.14 0.17 -6.22
N ILE A 70 2.36 -0.30 -6.44
CA ILE A 70 3.17 -0.99 -5.43
C ILE A 70 3.61 -0.03 -4.32
N VAL A 71 4.07 1.17 -4.67
CA VAL A 71 4.53 2.20 -3.72
C VAL A 71 3.39 2.64 -2.80
N LYS A 72 2.15 2.73 -3.28
CA LYS A 72 1.00 2.99 -2.40
C LYS A 72 0.80 1.91 -1.33
N ALA A 73 1.22 0.68 -1.60
CA ALA A 73 1.22 -0.40 -0.62
C ALA A 73 2.48 -0.42 0.26
N ALA A 74 3.56 0.28 -0.13
CA ALA A 74 4.80 0.37 0.62
C ALA A 74 4.72 1.43 1.74
N VAL A 75 5.25 1.11 2.93
CA VAL A 75 5.36 2.07 4.05
C VAL A 75 6.60 2.96 3.91
N GLU A 76 7.70 2.37 3.41
CA GLU A 76 9.01 3.01 3.28
C GLU A 76 9.64 2.54 1.97
N VAL A 77 9.83 3.44 1.00
CA VAL A 77 10.52 3.11 -0.26
C VAL A 77 12.00 3.41 -0.07
N ALA A 78 12.66 2.67 0.83
CA ALA A 78 14.05 2.95 1.20
C ALA A 78 15.09 2.50 0.16
N ASN A 79 14.69 1.96 -1.01
CA ASN A 79 15.67 1.61 -2.04
C ASN A 79 15.05 1.56 -3.45
N ASN A 80 15.34 2.58 -4.28
CA ASN A 80 14.80 2.67 -5.64
C ASN A 80 15.29 1.53 -6.54
N GLY A 81 16.49 0.97 -6.33
CA GLY A 81 17.08 -0.07 -7.19
C GLY A 81 16.33 -1.40 -7.15
N ARG A 82 16.11 -1.96 -5.96
CA ARG A 82 15.40 -3.24 -5.77
C ARG A 82 13.94 -3.18 -6.26
N LEU A 83 13.31 -2.02 -6.17
CA LEU A 83 11.95 -1.82 -6.68
C LEU A 83 11.92 -1.85 -8.21
N THR A 84 12.92 -1.29 -8.88
CA THR A 84 13.03 -1.35 -10.34
C THR A 84 13.21 -2.80 -10.81
N GLU A 85 14.08 -3.58 -10.16
CA GLU A 85 14.27 -5.01 -10.47
C GLU A 85 12.98 -5.82 -10.29
N LEU A 86 12.22 -5.54 -9.22
CA LEU A 86 10.92 -6.14 -8.98
C LEU A 86 9.92 -5.82 -10.10
N ILE A 87 9.86 -4.56 -10.54
CA ILE A 87 8.97 -4.12 -11.63
C ILE A 87 9.33 -4.82 -12.94
N GLU A 88 10.62 -4.92 -13.28
CA GLU A 88 11.05 -5.63 -14.48
C GLU A 88 10.73 -7.12 -14.41
N SER A 89 10.91 -7.74 -13.24
CA SER A 89 10.55 -9.16 -13.03
C SER A 89 9.05 -9.39 -13.28
N ILE A 90 8.20 -8.52 -12.73
CA ILE A 90 6.75 -8.56 -12.94
C ILE A 90 6.40 -8.35 -14.42
N TYR A 91 7.06 -7.40 -15.08
CA TYR A 91 6.83 -7.11 -16.50
C TYR A 91 7.19 -8.31 -17.39
N LEU A 92 8.34 -8.93 -17.16
CA LEU A 92 8.79 -10.10 -17.93
C LEU A 92 7.84 -11.29 -17.74
N GLU A 93 7.41 -11.53 -16.51
CA GLU A 93 6.43 -12.59 -16.22
C GLU A 93 5.07 -12.30 -16.87
N ALA A 94 4.57 -11.06 -16.75
CA ALA A 94 3.33 -10.64 -17.39
C ALA A 94 3.39 -10.79 -18.92
N ARG A 95 4.54 -10.48 -19.53
CA ARG A 95 4.75 -10.68 -20.97
C ARG A 95 4.77 -12.16 -21.34
N ARG A 96 5.40 -13.01 -20.51
CA ARG A 96 5.51 -14.45 -20.72
C ARG A 96 4.15 -15.14 -20.72
N VAL A 97 3.25 -14.73 -19.83
CA VAL A 97 1.91 -15.36 -19.70
C VAL A 97 0.83 -14.67 -20.54
N SER A 98 1.10 -13.46 -21.06
CA SER A 98 0.14 -12.73 -21.88
C SER A 98 -0.25 -13.49 -23.16
N HIS A 99 -1.51 -13.35 -23.57
CA HIS A 99 -2.00 -13.87 -24.85
C HIS A 99 -2.11 -12.71 -25.85
N GLU A 100 -1.53 -12.86 -27.05
CA GLU A 100 -1.49 -11.77 -28.05
C GLU A 100 -0.90 -10.45 -27.52
N SER A 101 0.01 -10.54 -26.55
CA SER A 101 0.57 -9.38 -25.83
C SER A 101 -0.46 -8.53 -25.09
N VAL A 102 -1.57 -9.14 -24.68
CA VAL A 102 -2.55 -8.53 -23.77
C VAL A 102 -2.66 -9.37 -22.51
N ILE A 103 -2.60 -8.71 -21.35
CA ILE A 103 -2.83 -9.32 -20.04
C ILE A 103 -4.03 -8.66 -19.33
N GLY A 104 -4.85 -9.45 -18.64
CA GLY A 104 -5.94 -8.90 -17.83
C GLY A 104 -5.42 -8.14 -16.61
N SER A 105 -6.06 -7.04 -16.22
CA SER A 105 -5.63 -6.28 -15.03
C SER A 105 -5.69 -7.10 -13.73
N GLN A 106 -6.57 -8.09 -13.68
CA GLN A 106 -6.69 -8.99 -12.53
C GLN A 106 -5.53 -9.99 -12.47
N GLU A 107 -5.19 -10.57 -13.62
CA GLU A 107 -4.08 -11.49 -13.79
C GLU A 107 -2.74 -10.80 -13.50
N LEU A 108 -2.54 -9.59 -14.03
CA LEU A 108 -1.39 -8.76 -13.66
C LEU A 108 -1.34 -8.50 -12.14
N GLY A 109 -2.49 -8.24 -11.51
CA GLY A 109 -2.59 -8.09 -10.07
C GLY A 109 -2.15 -9.33 -9.29
N HIS A 110 -2.47 -10.53 -9.80
CA HIS A 110 -2.05 -11.80 -9.22
C HIS A 110 -0.53 -12.03 -9.35
N ILE A 111 0.05 -11.71 -10.51
CA ILE A 111 1.51 -11.75 -10.70
C ILE A 111 2.20 -10.83 -9.70
N VAL A 112 1.70 -9.60 -9.51
CA VAL A 112 2.27 -8.67 -8.53
C VAL A 112 2.22 -9.25 -7.11
N LEU A 113 1.13 -9.93 -6.73
CA LEU A 113 1.03 -10.59 -5.41
C LEU A 113 2.09 -11.69 -5.24
N ILE A 114 2.27 -12.54 -6.24
CA ILE A 114 3.29 -13.61 -6.22
C ILE A 114 4.69 -13.01 -5.98
N HIS A 115 5.06 -11.98 -6.75
CA HIS A 115 6.36 -11.35 -6.61
C HIS A 115 6.52 -10.60 -5.28
N LEU A 116 5.46 -9.91 -4.81
CA LEU A 116 5.51 -9.21 -3.52
C LEU A 116 5.64 -10.17 -2.34
N ARG A 117 5.06 -11.38 -2.42
CA ARG A 117 5.16 -12.39 -1.37
C ARG A 117 6.61 -12.78 -1.10
N ALA A 118 7.44 -12.90 -2.13
CA ALA A 118 8.87 -13.19 -1.99
C ALA A 118 9.69 -11.93 -1.62
N PHE A 119 9.17 -10.75 -1.91
CA PHE A 119 9.90 -9.49 -1.75
C PHE A 119 9.76 -8.87 -0.36
N ASN A 120 8.52 -8.70 0.12
CA ASN A 120 8.21 -8.09 1.41
C ASN A 120 6.78 -8.41 1.86
N ASP A 121 6.67 -9.07 3.00
CA ASP A 121 5.38 -9.52 3.55
C ASP A 121 4.38 -8.40 3.80
N VAL A 122 4.84 -7.27 4.35
CA VAL A 122 3.99 -6.12 4.66
C VAL A 122 3.44 -5.50 3.37
N TRP A 123 4.28 -5.37 2.34
CA TRP A 123 3.86 -4.82 1.05
C TRP A 123 2.90 -5.77 0.35
N HIS A 124 3.15 -7.08 0.41
CA HIS A 124 2.25 -8.11 -0.10
C HIS A 124 0.86 -8.02 0.56
N ILE A 125 0.80 -8.02 1.90
CA ILE A 125 -0.46 -7.91 2.65
C ILE A 125 -1.20 -6.61 2.32
N ARG A 126 -0.49 -5.47 2.26
CA ARG A 126 -1.09 -4.17 1.92
C ARG A 126 -1.61 -4.12 0.49
N TYR A 127 -0.86 -4.70 -0.45
CA TYR A 127 -1.29 -4.76 -1.84
C TYR A 127 -2.51 -5.69 -1.98
N ALA A 128 -2.54 -6.83 -1.28
CA ALA A 128 -3.68 -7.74 -1.22
C ALA A 128 -4.95 -7.09 -0.67
N LEU A 129 -4.87 -6.22 0.33
CA LEU A 129 -6.02 -5.41 0.80
C LEU A 129 -6.65 -4.58 -0.33
N THR A 130 -5.86 -4.13 -1.30
CA THR A 130 -6.37 -3.34 -2.43
C THR A 130 -6.83 -4.18 -3.62
N GLN A 131 -6.17 -5.32 -3.89
CA GLN A 131 -6.46 -6.16 -5.05
C GLN A 131 -7.50 -7.25 -4.77
N ILE A 132 -7.41 -7.87 -3.60
CA ILE A 132 -8.29 -8.94 -3.14
C ILE A 132 -9.38 -8.35 -2.25
N GLY A 133 -9.00 -7.54 -1.24
CA GLY A 133 -9.92 -7.08 -0.20
C GLY A 133 -11.10 -6.21 -0.66
N ARG A 134 -11.08 -5.70 -1.89
CA ARG A 134 -12.19 -4.89 -2.43
C ARG A 134 -13.38 -5.76 -2.78
N LEU A 135 -14.53 -5.39 -2.22
CA LEU A 135 -15.81 -5.97 -2.60
C LEU A 135 -16.16 -5.58 -4.03
N ASP A 136 -16.60 -6.57 -4.80
CA ASP A 136 -17.16 -6.35 -6.12
C ASP A 136 -18.68 -6.52 -6.07
N ARG A 137 -19.42 -5.47 -6.43
CA ARG A 137 -20.89 -5.52 -6.45
C ARG A 137 -21.43 -6.42 -7.55
N SER A 138 -20.68 -6.65 -8.63
CA SER A 138 -21.08 -7.55 -9.71
C SER A 138 -20.62 -8.99 -9.50
N GLU A 139 -19.71 -9.26 -8.56
CA GLU A 139 -19.22 -10.61 -8.23
C GLU A 139 -19.26 -10.82 -6.71
N PRO A 140 -20.40 -11.27 -6.14
CA PRO A 140 -20.57 -11.37 -4.69
C PRO A 140 -19.57 -12.30 -3.97
N THR A 141 -18.98 -13.26 -4.68
CA THR A 141 -17.97 -14.19 -4.14
C THR A 141 -16.58 -13.55 -4.06
N ARG A 142 -16.39 -12.33 -4.56
CA ARG A 142 -15.09 -11.67 -4.62
C ARG A 142 -14.86 -10.71 -3.45
N GLY A 143 -13.69 -10.89 -2.84
CA GLY A 143 -13.12 -10.04 -1.81
C GLY A 143 -13.46 -10.45 -0.39
N TRP A 144 -12.91 -9.72 0.58
CA TRP A 144 -13.07 -10.01 2.00
C TRP A 144 -14.26 -9.23 2.54
N ARG A 145 -15.30 -9.95 2.97
CA ARG A 145 -16.52 -9.36 3.55
C ARG A 145 -16.39 -9.18 5.05
N THR A 146 -15.62 -10.05 5.67
CA THR A 146 -15.39 -10.10 7.11
C THR A 146 -13.90 -10.07 7.42
N VAL A 147 -13.58 -9.75 8.67
CA VAL A 147 -12.21 -9.89 9.18
C VAL A 147 -11.75 -11.34 9.12
N ASP A 148 -12.66 -12.31 9.28
CA ASP A 148 -12.34 -13.74 9.22
C ASP A 148 -11.92 -14.20 7.82
N ASP A 149 -12.49 -13.61 6.75
CA ASP A 149 -12.06 -13.87 5.37
C ASP A 149 -10.60 -13.45 5.18
N PHE A 150 -10.26 -12.25 5.67
CA PHE A 150 -8.88 -11.75 5.64
C PHE A 150 -7.96 -12.62 6.50
N ARG A 151 -8.38 -12.97 7.72
CA ARG A 151 -7.57 -13.82 8.62
C ARG A 151 -7.31 -15.18 8.03
N ARG A 152 -8.31 -15.79 7.38
CA ARG A 152 -8.15 -17.07 6.69
C ARG A 152 -7.12 -16.96 5.57
N TRP A 153 -7.27 -15.98 4.68
CA TRP A 153 -6.28 -15.72 3.64
C TRP A 153 -4.88 -15.46 4.22
N LEU A 154 -4.79 -14.69 5.30
CA LEU A 154 -3.51 -14.38 5.95
C LEU A 154 -2.86 -15.66 6.50
N HIS A 155 -3.60 -16.53 7.18
CA HIS A 155 -3.08 -17.79 7.71
C HIS A 155 -2.79 -18.85 6.64
N ASP A 156 -3.53 -18.85 5.53
CA ASP A 156 -3.26 -19.73 4.39
C ASP A 156 -2.02 -19.27 3.62
N THR A 157 -1.83 -17.96 3.50
CA THR A 157 -0.67 -17.38 2.81
C THR A 157 0.58 -17.41 3.71
N TYR A 158 0.44 -17.13 5.01
CA TYR A 158 1.48 -17.11 6.03
C TYR A 158 1.23 -18.17 7.12
N PRO A 159 1.44 -19.48 6.83
CA PRO A 159 1.18 -20.55 7.80
C PRO A 159 1.93 -20.39 9.12
N GLU A 160 3.10 -19.77 9.10
CA GLU A 160 3.93 -19.44 10.26
C GLU A 160 3.18 -18.58 11.30
N LEU A 161 2.18 -17.78 10.88
CA LEU A 161 1.39 -16.94 11.78
C LEU A 161 0.32 -17.72 12.56
N LYS A 162 0.05 -19.00 12.25
CA LYS A 162 -0.97 -19.80 12.97
C LYS A 162 -0.62 -20.02 14.45
N HIS A 163 0.65 -19.90 14.81
CA HIS A 163 1.15 -20.07 16.19
C HIS A 163 1.38 -18.72 16.91
N PHE A 164 0.99 -17.60 16.31
CA PHE A 164 1.21 -16.30 16.93
C PHE A 164 0.27 -16.11 18.12
N PRO A 165 0.77 -15.74 19.31
CA PRO A 165 -0.08 -15.50 20.46
C PRO A 165 -1.06 -14.38 20.12
N ALA A 166 -2.31 -14.53 20.54
CA ALA A 166 -3.27 -13.44 20.49
C ALA A 166 -2.74 -12.33 21.42
N TYR A 167 -2.04 -11.35 20.87
CA TYR A 167 -1.64 -10.16 21.60
C TYR A 167 -2.90 -9.34 21.89
N THR A 168 -3.50 -9.64 23.04
CA THR A 168 -4.63 -8.88 23.57
C THR A 168 -4.13 -7.61 24.25
N THR A 169 -2.83 -7.49 24.52
CA THR A 169 -2.22 -6.38 25.25
C THR A 169 -1.43 -5.43 24.34
N LEU A 170 -1.19 -4.22 24.84
CA LEU A 170 -0.30 -3.23 24.22
C LEU A 170 1.15 -3.71 24.33
N HIS A 171 1.86 -3.78 23.20
CA HIS A 171 3.28 -4.17 23.17
C HIS A 171 4.19 -2.99 22.83
N TYR A 172 3.81 -2.17 21.85
CA TYR A 172 4.66 -1.11 21.33
C TYR A 172 3.93 0.22 21.22
N VAL A 173 4.68 1.29 21.49
CA VAL A 173 4.27 2.67 21.28
C VAL A 173 5.15 3.30 20.22
N VAL A 174 4.51 3.79 19.15
CA VAL A 174 5.15 4.61 18.11
C VAL A 174 5.08 6.07 18.54
N LYS A 175 6.24 6.71 18.69
CA LYS A 175 6.38 8.12 19.06
C LYS A 175 6.14 9.01 17.83
N ARG A 176 5.92 10.32 18.03
CA ARG A 176 5.62 11.26 16.94
C ARG A 176 6.72 11.34 15.87
N ASN A 177 7.96 11.06 16.24
CA ASN A 177 9.11 11.01 15.34
C ASN A 177 9.25 9.67 14.60
N GLY A 178 8.32 8.72 14.80
CA GLY A 178 8.38 7.38 14.22
C GLY A 178 9.05 6.33 15.10
N ASP A 179 9.74 6.72 16.18
CA ASP A 179 10.44 5.76 17.05
C ASP A 179 9.46 4.76 17.66
N ARG A 180 9.73 3.46 17.46
CA ARG A 180 9.00 2.38 18.10
C ARG A 180 9.69 1.99 19.40
N ARG A 181 8.96 1.98 20.51
CA ARG A 181 9.46 1.57 21.84
C ARG A 181 8.49 0.60 22.49
N SER A 182 8.99 -0.23 23.40
CA SER A 182 8.12 -1.08 24.22
C SER A 182 7.18 -0.21 25.06
N TYR A 183 5.94 -0.66 25.20
CA TYR A 183 4.97 -0.03 26.07
C TYR A 183 5.42 -0.12 27.54
N ASP A 184 5.32 1.00 28.26
CA ASP A 184 5.67 1.12 29.68
C ASP A 184 4.47 1.67 30.44
N ARG A 185 3.77 0.78 31.13
CA ARG A 185 2.61 1.10 31.95
C ARG A 185 2.93 2.10 33.07
N LYS A 186 4.08 1.97 33.73
CA LYS A 186 4.49 2.90 34.81
C LYS A 186 4.67 4.32 34.28
N LYS A 187 5.04 4.47 33.00
CA LYS A 187 5.11 5.80 32.37
C LYS A 187 3.72 6.39 32.14
N LEU A 188 2.74 5.57 31.74
CA LEU A 188 1.36 5.99 31.59
C LEU A 188 0.77 6.46 32.93
N GLU A 189 0.86 5.63 33.96
CA GLU A 189 0.38 5.93 35.31
C GLU A 189 1.00 7.22 35.86
N ARG A 190 2.32 7.39 35.74
CA ARG A 190 3.00 8.64 36.15
C ARG A 190 2.46 9.87 35.43
N SER A 191 2.23 9.79 34.12
CA SER A 191 1.71 10.93 33.35
C SER A 191 0.29 11.32 33.76
N ILE A 192 -0.56 10.33 34.07
CA ILE A 192 -1.92 10.56 34.59
C ILE A 192 -1.84 11.18 35.99
N GLY A 193 -1.01 10.61 36.88
CA GLY A 193 -0.85 11.11 38.25
C GLY A 193 -0.39 12.58 38.31
N VAL A 194 0.51 13.00 37.41
CA VAL A 194 0.93 14.41 37.30
C VAL A 194 -0.26 15.32 36.95
N ALA A 195 -1.15 14.90 36.06
CA ALA A 195 -2.33 15.67 35.68
C ALA A 195 -3.40 15.71 36.80
N SER A 196 -3.48 14.66 37.62
CA SER A 196 -4.45 14.53 38.72
C SER A 196 -3.96 15.06 40.07
N LYS A 197 -2.67 15.38 40.22
CA LYS A 197 -2.11 15.84 41.50
C LYS A 197 -2.80 17.13 42.00
N GLY A 198 -3.19 17.17 43.27
CA GLY A 198 -3.82 18.34 43.90
C GLY A 198 -5.30 18.51 43.59
N ARG A 199 -5.96 17.49 43.02
CA ARG A 199 -7.40 17.49 42.71
C ARG A 199 -8.29 17.00 43.87
N GLY A 200 -7.82 17.14 45.11
CA GLY A 200 -8.58 16.79 46.33
C GLY A 200 -8.23 15.45 46.98
N GLU A 201 -7.16 14.80 46.53
CA GLU A 201 -6.78 13.45 46.95
C GLU A 201 -5.38 13.37 47.57
N SER A 202 -5.18 12.43 48.50
CA SER A 202 -3.84 12.08 49.02
C SER A 202 -2.97 11.46 47.92
N ASP A 203 -1.64 11.49 48.05
CA ASP A 203 -0.72 10.92 47.05
C ASP A 203 -1.00 9.42 46.75
N ASN A 204 -1.45 8.65 47.76
CA ASN A 204 -1.83 7.24 47.58
C ASN A 204 -3.12 7.08 46.76
N THR A 205 -4.07 8.01 46.90
CA THR A 205 -5.31 8.00 46.15
C THR A 205 -5.06 8.41 44.70
N VAL A 206 -4.18 9.39 44.45
CA VAL A 206 -3.76 9.80 43.10
C VAL A 206 -3.10 8.64 42.34
N PHE A 207 -2.25 7.85 43.02
CA PHE A 207 -1.67 6.65 42.42
C PHE A 207 -2.77 5.64 42.04
N THR A 208 -3.66 5.32 42.98
CA THR A 208 -4.78 4.40 42.74
C THR A 208 -5.69 4.87 41.61
N PHE A 209 -5.97 6.17 41.53
CA PHE A 209 -6.73 6.80 40.48
C PHE A 209 -6.02 6.65 39.12
N ALA A 210 -4.72 6.95 39.06
CA ALA A 210 -3.93 6.80 37.85
C ALA A 210 -3.89 5.34 37.35
N THR A 211 -3.78 4.36 38.25
CA THR A 211 -3.86 2.93 37.92
C THR A 211 -5.21 2.59 37.29
N LYS A 212 -6.34 3.05 37.87
CA LYS A 212 -7.69 2.80 37.33
C LYS A 212 -7.88 3.37 35.93
N ILE A 213 -7.38 4.59 35.69
CA ILE A 213 -7.44 5.21 34.35
C ILE A 213 -6.53 4.47 33.38
N ALA A 214 -5.34 4.04 33.80
CA ALA A 214 -4.46 3.22 32.97
C ALA A 214 -5.11 1.88 32.58
N ASP A 215 -5.80 1.21 33.51
CA ASP A 215 -6.55 -0.01 33.22
C ASP A 215 -7.65 0.21 32.18
N GLU A 216 -8.39 1.32 32.28
CA GLU A 216 -9.41 1.66 31.31
C GLU A 216 -8.80 1.95 29.92
N VAL A 217 -7.71 2.72 29.86
CA VAL A 217 -6.99 2.98 28.61
C VAL A 217 -6.49 1.68 27.96
N GLU A 218 -5.89 0.77 28.73
CA GLU A 218 -5.42 -0.51 28.22
C GLU A 218 -6.57 -1.41 27.75
N ARG A 219 -7.73 -1.35 28.42
CA ARG A 219 -8.94 -2.07 28.03
C ARG A 219 -9.48 -1.57 26.69
N GLU A 220 -9.49 -0.26 26.48
CA GLU A 220 -10.02 0.38 25.26
C GLU A 220 -9.08 0.20 24.05
N LEU A 221 -7.78 0.07 24.31
CA LEU A 221 -6.77 -0.22 23.30
C LEU A 221 -6.51 -1.73 23.11
N ARG A 222 -7.32 -2.59 23.72
CA ARG A 222 -7.20 -4.05 23.61
C ARG A 222 -7.24 -4.50 22.14
N GLY A 223 -6.36 -5.42 21.79
CA GLY A 223 -6.20 -5.93 20.42
C GLY A 223 -5.34 -5.04 19.50
N GLN A 224 -4.84 -3.91 20.01
CA GLN A 224 -3.91 -3.03 19.31
C GLN A 224 -2.51 -3.20 19.89
N ALA A 225 -1.78 -4.22 19.42
CA ALA A 225 -0.43 -4.50 19.89
C ALA A 225 0.56 -3.35 19.63
N ILE A 226 0.29 -2.49 18.64
CA ILE A 226 1.09 -1.33 18.29
C ILE A 226 0.16 -0.11 18.25
N VAL A 227 0.42 0.89 19.08
CA VAL A 227 -0.35 2.15 19.13
C VAL A 227 0.58 3.35 19.02
N THR A 228 0.04 4.51 18.67
CA THR A 228 0.82 5.76 18.71
C THR A 228 0.76 6.42 20.09
N SER A 229 1.77 7.21 20.43
CA SER A 229 1.72 8.02 21.66
C SER A 229 0.56 9.02 21.67
N SER A 230 0.17 9.54 20.50
CA SER A 230 -1.00 10.42 20.35
C SER A 230 -2.31 9.68 20.62
N GLN A 231 -2.40 8.42 20.18
CA GLN A 231 -3.56 7.56 20.43
C GLN A 231 -3.73 7.24 21.92
N ILE A 232 -2.64 6.85 22.61
CA ILE A 232 -2.69 6.67 24.07
C ILE A 232 -3.13 7.96 24.75
N ALA A 233 -2.58 9.11 24.35
CA ALA A 233 -2.93 10.38 24.96
C ALA A 233 -4.41 10.76 24.74
N ALA A 234 -4.93 10.53 23.53
CA ALA A 234 -6.34 10.74 23.22
C ALA A 234 -7.25 9.87 24.10
N GLU A 235 -6.85 8.62 24.33
CA GLU A 235 -7.60 7.68 25.16
C GLU A 235 -7.56 8.06 26.65
N VAL A 236 -6.41 8.52 27.16
CA VAL A 236 -6.30 9.07 28.51
C VAL A 236 -7.21 10.27 28.69
N ILE A 237 -7.23 11.21 27.74
CA ILE A 237 -8.10 12.38 27.79
C ILE A 237 -9.56 11.94 27.79
N ARG A 238 -9.94 10.98 26.94
CA ARG A 238 -11.31 10.43 26.91
C ARG A 238 -11.73 9.85 28.26
N CYS A 239 -10.85 9.10 28.92
CA CYS A 239 -11.10 8.53 30.24
C CYS A 239 -11.21 9.63 31.32
N LEU A 240 -10.24 10.55 31.38
CA LEU A 240 -10.24 11.66 32.35
C LEU A 240 -11.46 12.56 32.19
N ARG A 241 -11.93 12.81 30.96
CA ARG A 241 -13.15 13.59 30.68
C ARG A 241 -14.39 13.06 31.37
N ARG A 242 -14.45 11.78 31.70
CA ARG A 242 -15.61 11.17 32.36
C ARG A 242 -15.60 11.30 33.88
N VAL A 243 -14.45 11.66 34.46
CA VAL A 243 -14.22 11.60 35.92
C VAL A 243 -13.67 12.91 36.50
N ASP A 244 -12.85 13.65 35.75
CA ASP A 244 -12.25 14.92 36.16
C ASP A 244 -11.86 15.77 34.94
N HIS A 245 -12.70 16.76 34.63
CA HIS A 245 -12.50 17.65 33.48
C HIS A 245 -11.21 18.48 33.58
N ILE A 246 -10.78 18.88 34.79
CA ILE A 246 -9.57 19.70 34.93
C ILE A 246 -8.32 18.82 34.80
N ALA A 247 -8.33 17.58 35.31
CA ALA A 247 -7.25 16.65 35.04
C ALA A 247 -7.14 16.35 33.54
N ALA A 248 -8.28 16.21 32.84
CA ALA A 248 -8.32 16.06 31.39
C ALA A 248 -7.72 17.28 30.66
N LEU A 249 -8.05 18.50 31.09
CA LEU A 249 -7.50 19.74 30.52
C LEU A 249 -5.98 19.84 30.75
N ARG A 250 -5.51 19.52 31.97
CA ARG A 250 -4.07 19.50 32.32
C ARG A 250 -3.30 18.48 31.50
N PHE A 251 -3.85 17.27 31.35
CA PHE A 251 -3.23 16.25 30.52
C PHE A 251 -3.19 16.70 29.06
N SER A 252 -4.29 17.27 28.56
CA SER A 252 -4.38 17.83 27.20
C SER A 252 -3.33 18.88 26.92
N SER A 253 -3.02 19.76 27.88
CA SER A 253 -1.97 20.77 27.75
C SER A 253 -0.56 20.19 27.53
N THR A 254 -0.31 18.94 27.93
CA THR A 254 0.98 18.26 27.68
C THR A 254 0.95 17.40 26.41
N ALA A 255 -0.23 16.86 26.09
CA ALA A 255 -0.44 15.95 24.97
C ALA A 255 -0.70 16.67 23.64
N LYS A 256 -1.28 17.86 23.68
CA LYS A 256 -1.63 18.70 22.52
C LYS A 256 -0.69 19.91 22.47
N LEU A 257 -0.59 20.53 21.29
CA LEU A 257 0.20 21.75 21.10
C LEU A 257 -0.76 22.95 21.12
N PHE A 258 -0.97 23.54 22.30
CA PHE A 258 -1.72 24.79 22.44
C PHE A 258 -0.79 25.97 22.20
N ARG A 259 -1.25 26.92 21.37
CA ARG A 259 -0.48 28.08 20.92
C ARG A 259 -1.03 29.39 21.48
N SER A 260 -2.25 29.40 21.99
CA SER A 260 -2.87 30.60 22.56
C SER A 260 -3.89 30.29 23.66
N SER A 261 -4.37 31.33 24.34
CA SER A 261 -5.45 31.24 25.32
C SER A 261 -6.76 30.73 24.71
N GLU A 262 -7.03 31.04 23.44
CA GLU A 262 -8.23 30.62 22.73
C GLU A 262 -8.27 29.09 22.53
N ASP A 263 -7.10 28.45 22.37
CA ASP A 263 -7.00 26.98 22.32
C ASP A 263 -7.45 26.35 23.66
N TYR A 264 -7.05 26.97 24.78
CA TYR A 264 -7.48 26.52 26.11
C TYR A 264 -8.98 26.73 26.33
N GLU A 265 -9.52 27.87 25.92
CA GLU A 265 -10.97 28.14 26.01
C GLU A 265 -11.77 27.14 25.16
N THR A 266 -11.34 26.90 23.93
CA THR A 266 -11.97 25.92 23.02
C THR A 266 -11.97 24.52 23.63
N GLU A 267 -10.82 24.08 24.16
CA GLU A 267 -10.72 22.79 24.83
C GLU A 267 -11.64 22.74 26.06
N ALA A 268 -11.66 23.78 26.89
CA ALA A 268 -12.47 23.85 28.11
C ALA A 268 -13.97 23.85 27.82
N ILE A 269 -14.43 24.55 26.78
CA ILE A 269 -15.82 24.49 26.31
C ILE A 269 -16.17 23.07 25.89
N GLY A 270 -15.27 22.38 25.18
CA GLY A 270 -15.47 21.00 24.76
C GLY A 270 -15.57 19.99 25.90
N LEU A 271 -15.20 20.36 27.14
CA LEU A 271 -15.30 19.52 28.33
C LEU A 271 -16.63 19.69 29.08
N ARG A 272 -17.48 20.64 28.69
CA ARG A 272 -18.80 20.86 29.30
C ARG A 272 -19.86 19.90 28.78
#